data_AF-A0A565CXH3-F1
#
_entry.id   AF-A0A565CXH3-F1
#
_cell.length_a   1.000
_cell.length_b   1.000
_cell.length_c   1.000
_cell.angle_alpha   90.00
_cell.angle_beta   90.00
_cell.angle_gamma   90.00
#
_symmetry.space_group_name_H-M   'P 1'
#
loop_
_entity.id
_entity.type
_entity.pdbx_description
1 polymer ?
#
loop_
_entity_poly.entity_id
_entity_poly.type
_entity_poly.pdbx_seq_one_letter_code
_entity_poly.pdbx_strand_id
1 'polypeptide(L)'
;MDTEIIIKGAILVLTLVIVWATKNIANKRLTKYRTKHRAKLQTQGQLIQAARLIARARTTTTKSQSQSLAKTALLEADDLIAISPNDAAGHIVRALALDLLGHQTAALKSFDTALTYPRLKSLSVGERADALVKRAEMKLAVNRRRRIDSAIEDLEEAARLAAGRETARLFRLLGECYVSKGLEEKARWAFNEGVKAQQSSATARDG
;
A
#
# COMPACT_ATOMS: atom_id res chain seq x y z
N MET A 1 26.19 30.82 -56.15
CA MET A 1 24.80 30.30 -56.00
C MET A 1 24.79 28.91 -55.35
N ASP A 2 25.87 28.13 -55.46
CA ASP A 2 25.90 26.74 -55.00
C ASP A 2 25.91 26.57 -53.47
N THR A 3 26.60 27.45 -52.73
CA THR A 3 26.66 27.42 -51.26
C THR A 3 25.31 27.67 -50.59
N GLU A 4 24.47 28.56 -51.13
CA GLU A 4 23.13 28.79 -50.60
C GLU A 4 22.21 27.58 -50.80
N ILE A 5 22.32 26.89 -51.94
CA ILE A 5 21.53 25.70 -52.24
C ILE A 5 21.93 24.56 -51.31
N ILE A 6 23.24 24.41 -51.04
CA ILE A 6 23.77 23.43 -50.08
C ILE A 6 23.28 23.73 -48.66
N ILE A 7 23.32 24.99 -48.22
CA ILE A 7 22.85 25.39 -46.88
C ILE A 7 21.34 25.15 -46.74
N LYS A 8 20.54 25.54 -47.75
CA LYS A 8 19.08 25.30 -47.76
C LYS A 8 18.77 23.80 -47.75
N GLY A 9 19.51 22.99 -48.50
CA GLY A 9 19.38 21.53 -48.48
C GLY A 9 19.73 20.90 -47.12
N ALA A 10 20.80 21.36 -46.49
CA ALA A 10 21.22 20.88 -45.17
C ALA A 10 20.17 21.18 -44.07
N ILE A 11 19.57 22.38 -44.09
CA ILE A 11 18.49 22.76 -43.17
C ILE A 11 17.25 21.87 -43.39
N LEU A 12 16.91 21.57 -44.64
CA LEU A 12 15.76 20.73 -44.97
C LEU A 12 15.96 19.29 -44.46
N VAL A 13 17.16 18.73 -44.63
CA VAL A 13 17.50 17.40 -44.07
C VAL A 13 17.48 17.43 -42.54
N LEU A 14 18.05 18.46 -41.91
CA LEU A 14 18.07 18.61 -40.45
C LEU A 14 16.65 18.64 -39.87
N THR A 15 15.75 19.43 -40.46
CA THR A 15 14.34 19.52 -40.02
C THR A 15 13.62 18.19 -40.19
N LEU A 16 13.88 17.44 -41.26
CA LEU A 16 13.30 16.12 -41.50
C LEU A 16 13.75 15.10 -40.45
N VAL A 17 15.04 15.12 -40.08
CA VAL A 17 15.61 14.28 -39.01
C VAL A 17 15.01 14.63 -37.65
N ILE A 18 14.85 15.93 -37.33
CA ILE A 18 14.23 16.39 -36.08
C ILE A 18 12.76 15.95 -36.02
N VAL A 19 11.99 16.09 -37.09
CA VAL A 19 10.58 15.65 -37.15
C VAL A 19 10.46 14.13 -37.03
N TRP A 20 11.37 13.37 -37.64
CA TRP A 20 11.40 11.92 -37.52
C TRP A 20 11.75 11.46 -36.09
N ALA A 21 12.77 12.08 -35.48
CA ALA A 21 13.18 11.80 -34.11
C ALA A 21 12.07 12.14 -33.11
N THR A 22 11.43 13.30 -33.25
CA THR A 22 10.32 13.71 -32.38
C THR A 22 9.14 12.76 -32.50
N LYS A 23 8.73 12.35 -33.70
CA LYS A 23 7.64 11.36 -33.88
C LYS A 23 7.98 9.97 -33.32
N ASN A 24 9.19 9.45 -33.56
CA ASN A 24 9.57 8.12 -33.10
C ASN A 24 9.74 8.06 -31.57
N ILE A 25 10.36 9.09 -30.97
CA ILE A 25 10.53 9.20 -29.52
C ILE A 25 9.18 9.47 -28.84
N ALA A 26 8.34 10.35 -29.41
CA ALA A 26 7.01 10.62 -28.89
C ALA A 26 6.14 9.35 -28.95
N ASN A 27 6.10 8.63 -30.07
CA ASN A 27 5.28 7.42 -30.19
C ASN A 27 5.70 6.34 -29.20
N LYS A 28 7.00 6.09 -29.00
CA LYS A 28 7.48 5.10 -28.01
C LYS A 28 7.19 5.52 -26.56
N ARG A 29 7.34 6.80 -26.23
CA ARG A 29 7.07 7.31 -24.88
C ARG A 29 5.58 7.41 -24.59
N LEU A 30 4.77 7.87 -25.54
CA LEU A 30 3.32 8.00 -25.42
C LEU A 30 2.63 6.64 -25.38
N THR A 31 3.08 5.64 -26.15
CA THR A 31 2.53 4.28 -26.07
C THR A 31 2.84 3.63 -24.71
N LYS A 32 4.07 3.80 -24.19
CA LYS A 32 4.42 3.34 -22.83
C LYS A 32 3.62 4.07 -21.74
N TYR A 33 3.40 5.38 -21.89
CA TYR A 33 2.57 6.14 -20.95
C TYR A 33 1.09 5.75 -21.01
N ARG A 34 0.53 5.62 -22.23
CA ARG A 34 -0.87 5.18 -22.45
C ARG A 34 -1.14 3.78 -21.91
N THR A 35 -0.24 2.83 -22.17
CA THR A 35 -0.36 1.45 -21.66
C THR A 35 -0.26 1.41 -20.13
N LYS A 36 0.69 2.14 -19.53
CA LYS A 36 0.81 2.26 -18.07
C LYS A 36 -0.40 2.93 -17.43
N HIS A 37 -0.93 3.99 -18.05
CA HIS A 37 -2.12 4.68 -17.56
C HIS A 37 -3.37 3.80 -17.64
N ARG A 38 -3.54 3.06 -18.75
CA ARG A 38 -4.63 2.09 -18.91
C ARG A 38 -4.55 0.96 -17.88
N ALA A 39 -3.34 0.43 -17.66
CA ALA A 39 -3.09 -0.59 -16.63
C ALA A 39 -3.43 -0.06 -15.22
N LYS A 40 -3.01 1.17 -14.89
CA LYS A 40 -3.32 1.80 -13.59
C LYS A 40 -4.83 1.97 -13.37
N LEU A 41 -5.57 2.40 -14.39
CA LEU A 41 -7.02 2.56 -14.30
C LEU A 41 -7.73 1.21 -14.15
N GLN A 42 -7.27 0.18 -14.87
CA GLN A 42 -7.77 -1.18 -14.73
C GLN A 42 -7.53 -1.74 -13.33
N THR A 43 -6.33 -1.55 -12.77
CA THR A 43 -6.01 -2.01 -11.40
C THR A 43 -6.82 -1.29 -10.33
N GLN A 44 -7.21 -0.03 -10.53
CA GLN A 44 -8.01 0.69 -9.53
C GLN A 44 -9.41 0.08 -9.35
N GLY A 45 -10.09 -0.29 -10.44
CA GLY A 45 -11.39 -0.95 -10.35
C GLY A 45 -11.30 -2.31 -9.66
N GLN A 46 -10.30 -3.10 -10.05
CA GLN A 46 -10.02 -4.42 -9.43
C GLN A 46 -9.63 -4.30 -7.96
N LEU A 47 -8.87 -3.27 -7.58
CA LEU A 47 -8.52 -3.01 -6.18
C LEU A 47 -9.77 -2.74 -5.33
N ILE A 48 -10.70 -1.93 -5.84
CA ILE A 48 -11.95 -1.63 -5.15
C ILE A 48 -12.79 -2.90 -4.98
N GLN A 49 -12.85 -3.75 -6.02
CA GLN A 49 -13.52 -5.03 -5.96
C GLN A 49 -12.89 -5.95 -4.89
N ALA A 50 -11.57 -6.10 -4.90
CA ALA A 50 -10.87 -6.93 -3.93
C ALA A 50 -11.03 -6.41 -2.49
N ALA A 51 -11.00 -5.09 -2.30
CA ALA A 51 -11.27 -4.47 -1.01
C ALA A 51 -12.70 -4.75 -0.51
N ARG A 52 -13.70 -4.71 -1.40
CA ARG A 52 -15.08 -5.09 -1.07
C ARG A 52 -15.20 -6.56 -0.69
N LEU A 53 -14.50 -7.45 -1.40
CA LEU A 53 -14.47 -8.88 -1.05
C LEU A 53 -13.89 -9.11 0.34
N ILE A 54 -12.77 -8.45 0.68
CA ILE A 54 -12.17 -8.51 2.02
C ILE A 54 -13.14 -7.98 3.08
N ALA A 55 -13.79 -6.83 2.83
CA ALA A 55 -14.75 -6.26 3.77
C ALA A 55 -15.93 -7.21 4.01
N ARG A 56 -16.47 -7.81 2.94
CA ARG A 56 -17.57 -8.79 3.03
C ARG A 56 -17.14 -10.08 3.71
N ALA A 57 -15.92 -10.56 3.46
CA ALA A 57 -15.37 -11.74 4.12
C ALA A 57 -15.27 -11.54 5.63
N ARG A 58 -14.93 -10.33 6.09
CA ARG A 58 -14.84 -9.98 7.52
C ARG A 58 -16.18 -9.92 8.24
N THR A 59 -17.25 -9.51 7.55
CA THR A 59 -18.58 -9.39 8.15
C THR A 59 -19.41 -10.67 8.06
N THR A 60 -19.00 -11.60 7.20
CA THR A 60 -19.71 -12.88 7.02
C THR A 60 -19.47 -13.80 8.22
N THR A 61 -20.55 -14.27 8.85
CA THR A 61 -20.50 -15.18 10.01
C THR A 61 -20.14 -16.61 9.61
N THR A 62 -20.54 -17.04 8.41
CA THR A 62 -20.26 -18.37 7.89
C THR A 62 -18.80 -18.50 7.45
N LYS A 63 -18.03 -19.33 8.15
CA LYS A 63 -16.59 -19.55 7.87
C LYS A 63 -16.29 -19.96 6.43
N SER A 64 -17.07 -20.89 5.85
CA SER A 64 -16.85 -21.37 4.47
C SER A 64 -17.05 -20.26 3.44
N GLN A 65 -18.09 -19.43 3.60
CA GLN A 65 -18.35 -18.28 2.73
C GLN A 65 -17.29 -17.19 2.89
N SER A 66 -16.87 -16.89 4.13
CA SER A 66 -15.78 -15.96 4.41
C SER A 66 -14.48 -16.41 3.72
N GLN A 67 -14.12 -17.68 3.85
CA GLN A 67 -12.94 -18.26 3.19
C GLN A 67 -13.08 -18.27 1.66
N SER A 68 -14.26 -18.52 1.11
CA SER A 68 -14.49 -18.45 -0.34
C SER A 68 -14.24 -17.04 -0.86
N LEU A 69 -14.78 -16.02 -0.20
CA LEU A 69 -14.57 -14.61 -0.55
C LEU A 69 -13.10 -14.21 -0.42
N ALA A 70 -12.42 -14.67 0.63
CA ALA A 70 -10.99 -14.43 0.82
C ALA A 70 -10.13 -15.10 -0.27
N LYS A 71 -10.50 -16.31 -0.73
CA LYS A 71 -9.84 -16.96 -1.88
C LYS A 71 -10.03 -16.16 -3.17
N THR A 72 -11.23 -15.66 -3.44
CA THR A 72 -11.47 -14.79 -4.60
C THR A 72 -10.65 -13.51 -4.52
N ALA A 73 -10.62 -12.86 -3.34
CA ALA A 73 -9.80 -11.66 -3.13
C ALA A 73 -8.29 -11.93 -3.31
N LEU A 74 -7.83 -13.14 -2.94
CA LEU A 74 -6.44 -13.56 -3.15
C LEU A 74 -6.10 -13.68 -4.64
N LEU A 75 -7.00 -14.27 -5.45
CA LEU A 75 -6.82 -14.35 -6.90
C LEU A 75 -6.79 -12.96 -7.53
N GLU A 76 -7.71 -12.08 -7.15
CA GLU A 76 -7.70 -10.68 -7.64
C GLU A 76 -6.42 -9.94 -7.24
N ALA A 77 -5.89 -10.20 -6.04
CA ALA A 77 -4.62 -9.63 -5.61
C ALA A 77 -3.44 -10.10 -6.46
N ASP A 78 -3.44 -11.38 -6.85
CA ASP A 78 -2.37 -11.95 -7.67
C ASP A 78 -2.39 -11.38 -9.09
N ASP A 79 -3.59 -11.17 -9.66
CA ASP A 79 -3.77 -10.45 -10.92
C ASP A 79 -3.29 -8.99 -10.83
N LEU A 80 -3.63 -8.28 -9.75
CA LEU A 80 -3.16 -6.91 -9.50
C LEU A 80 -1.63 -6.84 -9.47
N ILE A 81 -0.99 -7.79 -8.78
CA ILE A 81 0.47 -7.86 -8.68
C ILE A 81 1.10 -8.17 -10.06
N ALA A 82 0.47 -9.04 -10.87
CA ALA A 82 0.94 -9.33 -12.22
C ALA A 82 0.90 -8.10 -13.13
N ILE A 83 -0.15 -7.27 -13.02
CA ILE A 83 -0.31 -6.05 -13.82
C ILE A 83 0.60 -4.92 -13.31
N SER A 84 0.68 -4.73 -11.99
CA SER A 84 1.44 -3.64 -11.35
C SER A 84 2.30 -4.15 -10.18
N PRO A 85 3.43 -4.83 -10.45
CA PRO A 85 4.26 -5.46 -9.41
C PRO A 85 4.95 -4.46 -8.46
N ASN A 86 5.05 -3.20 -8.89
CA ASN A 86 5.62 -2.10 -8.12
C ASN A 86 4.56 -1.30 -7.34
N ASP A 87 3.30 -1.73 -7.34
CA ASP A 87 2.27 -1.14 -6.49
C ASP A 87 2.14 -1.94 -5.18
N ALA A 88 2.29 -1.29 -4.03
CA ALA A 88 2.07 -1.89 -2.72
C ALA A 88 0.64 -2.39 -2.51
N ALA A 89 -0.36 -1.77 -3.16
CA ALA A 89 -1.76 -2.04 -2.90
C ALA A 89 -2.14 -3.51 -3.16
N GLY A 90 -1.66 -4.10 -4.26
CA GLY A 90 -1.88 -5.53 -4.57
C GLY A 90 -1.29 -6.46 -3.51
N HIS A 91 -0.07 -6.16 -3.02
CA HIS A 91 0.58 -6.93 -1.95
C HIS A 91 -0.15 -6.80 -0.61
N ILE A 92 -0.72 -5.64 -0.30
CA ILE A 92 -1.55 -5.44 0.90
C ILE A 92 -2.83 -6.27 0.82
N VAL A 93 -3.54 -6.23 -0.32
CA VAL A 93 -4.76 -7.04 -0.52
C VAL A 93 -4.43 -8.52 -0.39
N ARG A 94 -3.34 -8.99 -1.01
CA ARG A 94 -2.85 -10.36 -0.88
C ARG A 94 -2.60 -10.73 0.58
N ALA A 95 -1.93 -9.86 1.33
CA ALA A 95 -1.66 -10.08 2.75
C ALA A 95 -2.95 -10.22 3.57
N LEU A 96 -3.91 -9.32 3.37
CA LEU A 96 -5.20 -9.33 4.08
C LEU A 96 -6.04 -10.56 3.72
N ALA A 97 -6.03 -10.99 2.46
CA ALA A 97 -6.71 -12.21 2.04
C ALA A 97 -6.08 -13.46 2.69
N LEU A 98 -4.75 -13.55 2.72
CA LEU A 98 -4.02 -14.64 3.38
C LEU A 98 -4.27 -14.67 4.89
N ASP A 99 -4.39 -13.51 5.53
CA ASP A 99 -4.73 -13.40 6.95
C ASP A 99 -6.12 -13.99 7.25
N LEU A 100 -7.13 -13.63 6.44
CA LEU A 100 -8.48 -14.19 6.53
C LEU A 100 -8.52 -15.71 6.31
N LEU A 101 -7.59 -16.24 5.52
CA LEU A 101 -7.43 -17.67 5.30
C LEU A 101 -6.64 -18.37 6.43
N GLY A 102 -6.08 -17.61 7.38
CA GLY A 102 -5.28 -18.12 8.50
C GLY A 102 -3.79 -18.35 8.16
N HIS A 103 -3.33 -17.92 6.99
CA HIS A 103 -1.94 -18.08 6.55
C HIS A 103 -1.06 -16.91 7.02
N GLN A 104 -0.95 -16.73 8.34
CA GLN A 104 -0.34 -15.55 8.96
C GLN A 104 1.12 -15.30 8.54
N THR A 105 1.93 -16.34 8.36
CA THR A 105 3.34 -16.20 7.94
C THR A 105 3.46 -15.71 6.50
N ALA A 106 2.60 -16.18 5.60
CA ALA A 106 2.55 -15.75 4.20
C ALA A 106 1.96 -14.34 4.08
N ALA A 107 0.97 -14.02 4.91
CA ALA A 107 0.41 -12.68 5.01
C ALA A 107 1.46 -11.65 5.46
N LEU A 108 2.22 -11.96 6.52
CA LEU A 108 3.31 -11.11 6.99
C LEU A 108 4.37 -10.86 5.90
N LYS A 109 4.80 -11.91 5.18
CA LYS A 109 5.73 -11.77 4.04
C LYS A 109 5.19 -10.84 2.94
N SER A 110 3.89 -10.90 2.68
CA SER A 110 3.24 -10.03 1.69
C SER A 110 3.23 -8.56 2.16
N PHE A 111 3.00 -8.31 3.44
CA PHE A 111 3.15 -6.95 4.02
C PHE A 111 4.60 -6.45 4.00
N ASP A 112 5.57 -7.30 4.34
CA ASP A 112 7.00 -6.96 4.24
C ASP A 112 7.35 -6.54 2.80
N THR A 113 6.82 -7.28 1.83
CA THR A 113 7.00 -6.97 0.41
C THR A 113 6.37 -5.63 0.06
N ALA A 114 5.12 -5.37 0.48
CA ALA A 114 4.41 -4.11 0.23
C ALA A 114 5.13 -2.88 0.79
N LEU A 115 5.70 -3.01 2.00
CA LEU A 115 6.37 -1.93 2.72
C LEU A 115 7.86 -1.78 2.37
N THR A 116 8.32 -2.43 1.30
CA THR A 116 9.70 -2.31 0.77
C THR A 116 9.75 -1.46 -0.50
N TYR A 117 10.86 -0.76 -0.71
CA TYR A 117 11.10 -0.02 -1.96
C TYR A 117 11.16 -0.97 -3.17
N PRO A 118 10.61 -0.60 -4.35
CA PRO A 118 9.96 0.66 -4.69
C PRO A 118 8.47 0.72 -4.35
N ARG A 119 7.83 -0.40 -3.98
CA ARG A 119 6.38 -0.50 -3.75
C ARG A 119 5.87 0.49 -2.70
N LEU A 120 6.63 0.68 -1.63
CA LEU A 120 6.31 1.64 -0.57
C LEU A 120 5.96 3.04 -1.11
N LYS A 121 6.54 3.48 -2.24
CA LYS A 121 6.27 4.80 -2.84
C LYS A 121 4.84 4.95 -3.40
N SER A 122 4.12 3.86 -3.65
CA SER A 122 2.74 3.96 -4.17
C SER A 122 1.72 4.26 -3.08
N LEU A 123 2.06 4.07 -1.80
CA LEU A 123 1.19 4.37 -0.67
C LEU A 123 1.22 5.86 -0.33
N SER A 124 0.04 6.40 -0.04
CA SER A 124 -0.05 7.68 0.69
C SER A 124 0.51 7.53 2.11
N VAL A 125 0.81 8.67 2.74
CA VAL A 125 1.34 8.71 4.12
C VAL A 125 0.39 7.99 5.10
N GLY A 126 -0.92 8.19 4.95
CA GLY A 126 -1.93 7.53 5.78
C GLY A 126 -2.04 6.03 5.53
N GLU A 127 -2.03 5.60 4.26
CA GLU A 127 -2.02 4.17 3.92
C GLU A 127 -0.76 3.46 4.42
N ARG A 128 0.39 4.14 4.39
CA ARG A 128 1.63 3.63 4.98
C ARG A 128 1.49 3.45 6.50
N ALA A 129 0.92 4.43 7.19
CA ALA A 129 0.69 4.32 8.64
C ALA A 129 -0.24 3.15 8.98
N ASP A 130 -1.37 3.03 8.27
CA ASP A 130 -2.32 1.92 8.47
C ASP A 130 -1.70 0.55 8.15
N ALA A 131 -0.88 0.46 7.10
CA ALA A 131 -0.17 -0.76 6.73
C ALA A 131 0.90 -1.16 7.77
N LEU A 132 1.61 -0.18 8.36
CA LEU A 132 2.55 -0.43 9.46
C LEU A 132 1.85 -0.97 10.70
N VAL A 133 0.71 -0.38 11.09
CA VAL A 133 -0.13 -0.89 12.18
C VAL A 133 -0.53 -2.34 11.92
N LYS A 134 -1.00 -2.64 10.70
CA LYS A 134 -1.38 -4.01 10.34
C LYS A 134 -0.21 -4.97 10.34
N ARG A 135 0.96 -4.57 9.84
CA ARG A 135 2.16 -5.40 9.89
C ARG A 135 2.60 -5.70 11.34
N ALA A 136 2.52 -4.72 12.23
CA ALA A 136 2.79 -4.92 13.65
C ALA A 136 1.86 -5.96 14.27
N GLU A 137 0.56 -5.90 13.98
CA GLU A 137 -0.39 -6.92 14.42
C GLU A 137 -0.02 -8.31 13.93
N MET A 138 0.34 -8.44 12.65
CA MET A 138 0.76 -9.72 12.08
C MET A 138 2.04 -10.25 12.72
N LYS A 139 3.02 -9.37 12.98
CA LYS A 139 4.25 -9.71 13.70
C LYS A 139 3.94 -10.30 15.07
N LEU A 140 3.05 -9.68 15.83
CA LEU A 140 2.62 -10.13 17.15
C LEU A 140 1.85 -11.44 17.09
N ALA A 141 0.98 -11.62 16.10
CA ALA A 141 0.21 -12.85 15.90
C ALA A 141 1.10 -14.05 15.56
N VAL A 142 2.10 -13.86 14.67
CA VAL A 142 3.01 -14.94 14.25
C VAL A 142 3.94 -15.39 15.38
N ASN A 143 4.57 -14.44 16.09
CA ASN A 143 5.42 -14.77 17.23
C ASN A 143 5.65 -13.52 18.10
N ARG A 144 4.76 -13.30 19.07
CA ARG A 144 4.81 -12.14 19.97
C ARG A 144 6.18 -11.98 20.63
N ARG A 145 6.70 -13.01 21.29
CA ARG A 145 7.96 -12.92 22.07
C ARG A 145 9.14 -12.49 21.22
N ARG A 146 9.30 -13.05 20.02
CA ARG A 146 10.43 -12.75 19.14
C ARG A 146 10.25 -11.46 18.34
N ARG A 147 9.02 -11.06 18.05
CA ARG A 147 8.74 -9.96 17.10
C ARG A 147 8.21 -8.70 17.77
N ILE A 148 8.07 -8.67 19.09
CA ILE A 148 7.53 -7.51 19.81
C ILE A 148 8.32 -6.23 19.56
N ASP A 149 9.65 -6.29 19.57
CA ASP A 149 10.49 -5.10 19.36
C ASP A 149 10.29 -4.55 17.94
N SER A 150 10.29 -5.44 16.93
CA SER A 150 10.02 -5.05 15.54
C SER A 150 8.56 -4.62 15.30
N ALA A 151 7.62 -5.03 16.13
CA ALA A 151 6.24 -4.54 16.09
C ALA A 151 6.14 -3.14 16.71
N ILE A 152 6.87 -2.87 17.81
CA ILE A 152 6.98 -1.54 18.41
C ILE A 152 7.57 -0.55 17.40
N GLU A 153 8.63 -0.92 16.68
CA GLU A 153 9.24 -0.07 15.63
C GLU A 153 8.22 0.36 14.57
N ASP A 154 7.40 -0.58 14.08
CA ASP A 154 6.36 -0.28 13.09
C ASP A 154 5.31 0.68 13.64
N LEU A 155 4.91 0.49 14.91
CA LEU A 155 3.90 1.30 15.56
C LEU A 155 4.43 2.70 15.88
N GLU A 156 5.66 2.82 16.38
CA GLU A 156 6.30 4.13 16.59
C GLU A 156 6.46 4.90 15.28
N GLU A 157 6.83 4.22 14.18
CA GLU A 157 6.87 4.84 12.86
C GLU A 157 5.48 5.29 12.40
N ALA A 158 4.44 4.45 12.57
CA ALA A 158 3.08 4.82 12.25
C ALA A 158 2.59 6.03 13.08
N ALA A 159 2.97 6.11 14.35
CA ALA A 159 2.69 7.25 15.22
C ALA A 159 3.39 8.53 14.75
N ARG A 160 4.65 8.43 14.31
CA ARG A 160 5.39 9.57 13.71
C ARG A 160 4.73 10.11 12.45
N LEU A 161 4.13 9.26 11.62
CA LEU A 161 3.44 9.69 10.41
C LEU A 161 2.15 10.47 10.70
N ALA A 162 1.52 10.24 11.86
CA ALA A 162 0.33 10.97 12.35
C ALA A 162 -0.82 11.12 11.33
N ALA A 163 -0.96 10.20 10.37
CA ALA A 163 -1.86 10.34 9.22
C ALA A 163 -2.75 9.11 8.96
N GLY A 164 -2.72 8.10 9.85
CA GLY A 164 -3.51 6.88 9.71
C GLY A 164 -4.97 7.04 10.14
N ARG A 165 -5.86 6.16 9.67
CA ARG A 165 -7.24 6.07 10.16
C ARG A 165 -7.33 5.30 11.47
N GLU A 166 -6.39 4.39 11.69
CA GLU A 166 -6.39 3.45 12.81
C GLU A 166 -5.63 4.01 14.04
N THR A 167 -5.64 5.33 14.28
CA THR A 167 -4.85 5.99 15.34
C THR A 167 -5.17 5.47 16.75
N ALA A 168 -6.44 5.27 17.08
CA ALA A 168 -6.83 4.70 18.36
C ALA A 168 -6.30 3.27 18.54
N ARG A 169 -6.38 2.47 17.47
CA ARG A 169 -5.92 1.08 17.44
C ARG A 169 -4.40 0.98 17.53
N LEU A 170 -3.69 1.85 16.81
CA LEU A 170 -2.24 2.04 16.86
C LEU A 170 -1.78 2.22 18.31
N PHE A 171 -2.31 3.21 19.00
CA PHE A 171 -1.91 3.54 20.37
C PHE A 171 -2.28 2.45 21.38
N ARG A 172 -3.44 1.81 21.21
CA ARG A 172 -3.82 0.63 22.01
C ARG A 172 -2.78 -0.49 21.87
N LEU A 173 -2.42 -0.86 20.64
CA LEU A 173 -1.47 -1.95 20.39
C LEU A 173 -0.06 -1.60 20.89
N LEU A 174 0.36 -0.34 20.74
CA LEU A 174 1.64 0.15 21.23
C LEU A 174 1.71 0.07 22.76
N GLY A 175 0.64 0.47 23.46
CA GLY A 175 0.51 0.33 24.91
C GLY A 175 0.61 -1.12 25.37
N GLU A 176 -0.13 -2.05 24.73
CA GLU A 176 -0.05 -3.48 25.02
C GLU A 176 1.37 -4.06 24.83
N CYS A 177 2.09 -3.58 23.82
CA CYS A 177 3.48 -3.97 23.59
C CYS A 177 4.39 -3.46 24.71
N TYR A 178 4.25 -2.20 25.12
CA TYR A 178 5.02 -1.63 26.23
C TYR A 178 4.74 -2.32 27.56
N VAL A 179 3.49 -2.66 27.87
CA VAL A 179 3.15 -3.49 29.04
C VAL A 179 3.87 -4.82 28.99
N SER A 180 3.86 -5.48 27.83
CA SER A 180 4.54 -6.77 27.66
C SER A 180 6.07 -6.67 27.81
N LYS A 181 6.64 -5.47 27.66
CA LYS A 181 8.08 -5.17 27.86
C LYS A 181 8.39 -4.64 29.27
N GLY A 182 7.40 -4.44 30.13
CA GLY A 182 7.57 -3.83 31.45
C GLY A 182 7.84 -2.32 31.42
N LEU A 183 7.47 -1.63 30.34
CA LEU A 183 7.70 -0.20 30.14
C LEU A 183 6.44 0.60 30.52
N GLU A 184 6.13 0.66 31.81
CA GLU A 184 4.85 1.18 32.33
C GLU A 184 4.57 2.64 31.93
N GLU A 185 5.56 3.53 32.05
CA GLU A 185 5.39 4.95 31.70
C GLU A 185 5.08 5.14 30.22
N LYS A 186 5.77 4.41 29.33
CA LYS A 186 5.50 4.44 27.89
C LYS A 186 4.13 3.84 27.56
N ALA A 187 3.72 2.79 28.27
CA ALA A 187 2.39 2.20 28.11
C ALA A 187 1.30 3.20 28.49
N ARG A 188 1.44 3.88 29.63
CA ARG A 188 0.49 4.89 30.11
C ARG A 188 0.38 6.06 29.12
N TRP A 189 1.51 6.54 28.61
CA TRP A 189 1.53 7.55 27.54
C TRP A 189 0.75 7.07 26.31
N ALA A 190 1.04 5.86 25.80
CA ALA A 190 0.38 5.34 24.61
C ALA A 190 -1.14 5.21 24.81
N PHE A 191 -1.59 4.68 25.95
CA PHE A 191 -3.03 4.58 26.23
C PHE A 191 -3.72 5.95 26.32
N ASN A 192 -3.07 6.94 26.93
CA ASN A 192 -3.60 8.31 27.00
C ASN A 192 -3.75 8.94 25.61
N GLU A 193 -2.77 8.77 24.73
CA GLU A 193 -2.87 9.22 23.33
C GLU A 193 -3.99 8.48 22.57
N GLY A 194 -4.18 7.19 22.84
CA GLY A 194 -5.29 6.41 22.29
C GLY A 194 -6.67 6.90 22.72
N VAL A 195 -6.81 7.40 23.96
CA VAL A 195 -8.06 8.01 24.45
C VAL A 195 -8.32 9.36 23.78
N LYS A 196 -7.30 10.22 23.69
CA LYS A 196 -7.41 11.52 22.99
C LYS A 196 -7.86 11.34 21.54
N ALA A 197 -7.25 10.38 20.83
CA ALA A 197 -7.60 10.08 19.44
C ALA A 197 -9.08 9.65 19.27
N GLN A 198 -9.62 8.88 20.23
CA GLN A 198 -11.04 8.50 20.21
C GLN A 198 -11.96 9.69 20.45
N GLN A 199 -11.62 10.55 21.41
CA GLN A 199 -12.39 11.75 21.72
C GLN A 199 -12.43 12.72 20.53
N SER A 200 -11.28 12.99 19.89
CA SER A 200 -11.21 13.84 18.70
C SER A 200 -12.02 13.27 17.53
N SER A 201 -12.06 11.94 17.37
CA SER A 201 -12.88 11.30 16.34
C SER A 201 -14.38 11.36 16.66
N ALA A 202 -14.77 11.33 17.94
CA ALA A 202 -16.17 11.46 18.35
C ALA A 202 -16.66 12.88 18.12
N THR A 203 -15.90 13.88 18.59
CA THR A 203 -16.24 15.30 18.39
C THR A 203 -16.33 15.69 16.91
N ALA A 204 -15.52 15.07 16.04
CA ALA A 204 -15.57 15.32 14.59
C ALA A 204 -16.80 14.69 13.89
N ARG A 205 -17.53 13.77 14.54
CA ARG A 205 -18.76 13.17 13.99
C ARG A 205 -20.02 13.89 14.44
N ASP A 206 -19.96 14.61 15.56
CA ASP A 206 -21.10 15.26 16.20
C ASP A 206 -21.25 16.75 15.82
N GLY A 207 -20.36 17.30 15.00
CA GLY A 207 -20.40 18.67 14.47
C GLY A 207 -20.53 18.71 12.95
#